data_AF-A0A7L2IDP7-F1
#
_entry.id   AF-A0A7L2IDP7-F1
#
_cell.length_a   1.000
_cell.length_b   1.000
_cell.length_c   1.000
_cell.angle_alpha   90.00
_cell.angle_beta   90.00
_cell.angle_gamma   90.00
#
_symmetry.space_group_name_H-M   'P 1'
#
loop_
_entity.id
_entity.type
_entity.pdbx_description
1 polymer ?
#
loop_
_entity_poly.entity_id
_entity_poly.type
_entity_poly.pdbx_seq_one_letter_code
_entity_poly.pdbx_strand_id
1 'polypeptide(L)'
;ISFGWSSVKIDMSAAKRDPRPIIPFGLSAFAASLFALGLALGTTIAVGMLFIIQMKVILTNKTSIESWIEEKAKDRIQYYQTGETFIFPYDMGSKWKNFKQVFTWSGIPEGDGLDWPVRDGCHQYSLTIEQLKQKADKRVRSVRYRAVEDYSGVCCPVTKGIKTFFTTPCTEEPRIALSKGDLILATRGLKHWMYGEKIHDSAADGGIRERGWFPRKCVEKCQYDSETDQPVDGEKKNR
;
A
#
# COMPACT_ATOMS: atom_id res chain seq x y z
N ILE A 1 -82.68 -57.38 2.44
CA ILE A 1 -82.48 -57.09 3.88
C ILE A 1 -81.51 -55.93 3.97
N SER A 2 -81.97 -54.82 4.53
CA SER A 2 -81.22 -53.58 4.76
C SER A 2 -80.14 -53.78 5.82
N PHE A 3 -78.93 -53.29 5.56
CA PHE A 3 -77.88 -52.97 6.54
C PHE A 3 -76.98 -51.97 5.82
N GLY A 4 -77.12 -50.65 6.01
CA GLY A 4 -77.02 -49.95 7.27
C GLY A 4 -75.72 -49.16 7.24
N TRP A 5 -75.67 -48.09 6.43
CA TRP A 5 -74.54 -47.17 6.44
C TRP A 5 -74.50 -46.48 7.80
N SER A 6 -73.51 -46.83 8.63
CA SER A 6 -73.18 -46.11 9.84
C SER A 6 -72.70 -44.70 9.46
N SER A 7 -73.58 -43.72 9.64
CA SER A 7 -73.24 -42.30 9.59
C SER A 7 -72.19 -42.02 10.68
N VAL A 8 -70.96 -41.78 10.25
CA VAL A 8 -69.91 -41.22 11.10
C VAL A 8 -70.32 -39.78 11.40
N LYS A 9 -70.90 -39.54 12.59
CA LYS A 9 -71.07 -38.19 13.12
C LYS A 9 -69.70 -37.67 13.53
N ILE A 10 -69.10 -36.84 12.69
CA ILE A 10 -67.92 -36.06 13.07
C ILE A 10 -68.40 -35.01 14.07
N ASP A 11 -68.11 -35.23 15.35
CA ASP A 11 -68.37 -34.25 16.40
C ASP A 11 -67.36 -33.09 16.24
N MET A 12 -67.82 -31.97 15.67
CA MET A 12 -67.02 -30.76 15.49
C MET A 12 -66.81 -29.94 16.77
N SER A 13 -67.23 -30.43 17.95
CA SER A 13 -67.09 -29.69 19.20
C SER A 13 -65.66 -29.67 19.78
N ALA A 14 -64.72 -30.44 19.22
CA ALA A 14 -63.34 -30.50 19.67
C ALA A 14 -62.34 -29.67 18.85
N ALA A 15 -62.80 -28.72 18.05
CA ALA A 15 -61.94 -27.62 17.58
C ALA A 15 -61.72 -26.61 18.73
N LYS A 16 -61.15 -27.09 19.85
CA LYS A 16 -60.60 -26.22 20.88
C LYS A 16 -59.51 -25.42 20.17
N ARG A 17 -59.79 -24.14 19.92
CA ARG A 17 -58.81 -23.18 19.41
C ARG A 17 -57.63 -23.22 20.37
N ASP A 18 -56.57 -23.95 20.03
CA ASP A 18 -55.29 -23.76 20.69
C ASP A 18 -54.91 -22.30 20.47
N PRO A 19 -54.82 -21.48 21.53
CA PRO A 19 -54.35 -20.12 21.38
C PRO A 19 -52.91 -20.25 20.89
N ARG A 20 -52.68 -19.95 19.60
CA ARG A 20 -51.33 -19.81 19.06
C ARG A 20 -50.55 -18.96 20.05
N PRO A 21 -49.39 -19.39 20.57
CA PRO A 21 -48.63 -18.59 21.50
C PRO A 21 -48.27 -17.28 20.80
N ILE A 22 -48.97 -16.21 21.15
CA ILE A 22 -48.66 -14.86 20.70
C ILE A 22 -47.42 -14.49 21.50
N ILE A 23 -46.24 -14.60 20.89
CA ILE A 23 -44.99 -14.15 21.52
C ILE A 23 -45.06 -12.62 21.52
N PRO A 24 -45.25 -11.95 22.67
CA PRO A 24 -45.26 -10.50 22.69
C PRO A 24 -43.81 -10.04 22.47
N PHE A 25 -43.47 -9.68 21.23
CA PHE A 25 -42.21 -9.01 20.97
C PHE A 25 -42.24 -7.66 21.67
N GLY A 26 -41.59 -7.58 22.84
CA GLY A 26 -41.36 -6.32 23.52
C GLY A 26 -40.54 -5.38 22.61
N LEU A 27 -40.70 -4.08 22.83
CA LEU A 27 -40.00 -3.04 22.05
C LEU A 27 -38.48 -3.29 22.00
N SER A 28 -37.89 -3.78 23.09
CA SER A 28 -36.47 -4.14 23.18
C SER A 28 -36.08 -5.32 22.29
N ALA A 29 -36.89 -6.38 22.24
CA ALA A 29 -36.65 -7.54 21.39
C ALA A 29 -36.79 -7.18 19.90
N PHE A 30 -37.74 -6.31 19.56
CA PHE A 30 -37.88 -5.76 18.21
C PHE A 30 -36.69 -4.86 17.82
N ALA A 31 -36.26 -3.97 18.73
CA ALA A 31 -35.09 -3.13 18.48
C ALA A 31 -33.80 -3.97 18.31
N ALA A 32 -33.62 -5.00 19.14
CA ALA A 32 -32.48 -5.92 19.06
C ALA A 32 -32.45 -6.71 17.74
N SER A 33 -33.61 -7.15 17.23
CA SER A 33 -33.67 -7.86 15.94
C SER A 33 -33.37 -6.94 14.76
N LEU A 34 -33.84 -5.70 14.77
CA LEU A 34 -33.47 -4.69 13.76
C LEU A 34 -31.97 -4.38 13.80
N PHE A 35 -31.39 -4.27 15.00
CA PHE A 35 -29.96 -4.06 15.16
C PHE A 35 -29.14 -5.26 14.66
N ALA A 36 -29.53 -6.49 15.03
CA ALA A 36 -28.88 -7.71 14.56
C ALA A 36 -28.97 -7.86 13.04
N LEU A 37 -30.12 -7.53 12.44
CA LEU A 37 -30.28 -7.49 10.99
C LEU A 37 -29.35 -6.46 10.35
N GLY A 38 -29.27 -5.25 10.93
CA GLY A 38 -28.35 -4.20 10.48
C GLY A 38 -26.89 -4.64 10.52
N LEU A 39 -26.46 -5.27 11.61
CA LEU A 39 -25.11 -5.83 11.72
C LEU A 39 -24.87 -6.93 10.69
N ALA A 40 -25.78 -7.89 10.54
CA ALA A 40 -25.64 -9.00 9.60
C ALA A 40 -25.53 -8.51 8.14
N LEU A 41 -26.36 -7.53 7.76
CA LEU A 41 -26.28 -6.89 6.45
C LEU A 41 -24.96 -6.15 6.26
N GLY A 42 -24.55 -5.34 7.24
CA GLY A 42 -23.28 -4.61 7.20
C GLY A 42 -22.07 -5.53 7.08
N THR A 43 -22.03 -6.61 7.87
CA THR A 43 -20.93 -7.60 7.81
C THR A 43 -20.92 -8.36 6.49
N THR A 44 -22.09 -8.74 5.97
CA THR A 44 -22.18 -9.46 4.68
C THR A 44 -21.67 -8.60 3.53
N ILE A 45 -22.03 -7.31 3.50
CA ILE A 45 -21.53 -6.37 2.49
C ILE A 45 -20.02 -6.20 2.65
N ALA A 46 -19.52 -5.97 3.86
CA ALA A 46 -18.09 -5.78 4.11
C ALA A 46 -17.25 -7.01 3.69
N VAL A 47 -17.66 -8.21 4.09
CA VAL A 47 -16.99 -9.47 3.69
C VAL A 47 -17.10 -9.69 2.18
N GLY A 48 -18.25 -9.37 1.57
CA GLY A 48 -18.43 -9.44 0.12
C GLY A 48 -17.48 -8.50 -0.65
N MET A 49 -17.30 -7.27 -0.18
CA MET A 49 -16.34 -6.33 -0.76
C MET A 49 -14.90 -6.85 -0.64
N LEU A 50 -14.53 -7.37 0.54
CA LEU A 50 -13.22 -7.99 0.75
C LEU A 50 -13.01 -9.18 -0.19
N PHE A 51 -14.02 -10.04 -0.36
CA PHE A 51 -13.96 -11.18 -1.28
C PHE A 51 -13.71 -10.72 -2.72
N ILE A 52 -14.41 -9.69 -3.21
CA ILE A 52 -14.20 -9.14 -4.56
C ILE A 52 -12.78 -8.59 -4.72
N ILE A 53 -12.26 -7.87 -3.72
CA ILE A 53 -10.90 -7.34 -3.75
C ILE A 53 -9.88 -8.48 -3.81
N GLN A 54 -10.00 -9.48 -2.94
CA GLN A 54 -9.11 -10.64 -2.91
C GLN A 54 -9.17 -11.43 -4.21
N MET A 55 -10.37 -11.65 -4.74
CA MET A 55 -10.53 -12.32 -6.03
C MET A 55 -9.90 -11.55 -7.17
N LYS A 56 -10.01 -10.22 -7.17
CA LYS A 56 -9.33 -9.38 -8.17
C LYS A 56 -7.81 -9.54 -8.11
N VAL A 57 -7.23 -9.50 -6.90
CA VAL A 57 -5.78 -9.71 -6.68
C VAL A 57 -5.33 -11.06 -7.24
N ILE A 58 -6.07 -12.14 -6.95
CA ILE A 58 -5.78 -13.49 -7.45
C ILE A 58 -5.86 -13.54 -8.98
N LEU A 59 -6.91 -12.98 -9.59
CA LEU A 59 -7.10 -13.06 -11.03
C LEU A 59 -6.06 -12.24 -11.82
N THR A 60 -5.53 -11.17 -11.25
CA THR A 60 -4.44 -10.38 -11.87
C THR A 60 -3.05 -10.80 -11.41
N ASN A 61 -2.95 -11.74 -10.47
CA ASN A 61 -1.74 -12.10 -9.73
C ASN A 61 -0.89 -10.90 -9.33
N LYS A 62 -1.53 -9.89 -8.75
CA LYS A 62 -0.93 -8.57 -8.54
C LYS A 62 -1.48 -7.90 -7.30
N THR A 63 -0.60 -7.59 -6.37
CA THR A 63 -0.92 -6.83 -5.16
C THR A 63 -1.11 -5.34 -5.46
N SER A 64 -1.71 -4.60 -4.53
CA SER A 64 -1.87 -3.15 -4.67
C SER A 64 -0.53 -2.41 -4.78
N ILE A 65 0.50 -2.90 -4.07
CA ILE A 65 1.85 -2.32 -4.11
C ILE A 65 2.49 -2.55 -5.49
N GLU A 66 2.33 -3.75 -6.04
CA GLU A 66 2.84 -4.08 -7.37
C GLU A 66 2.12 -3.32 -8.49
N SER A 67 0.80 -3.15 -8.37
CA SER A 67 0.04 -2.30 -9.29
C SER A 67 0.56 -0.86 -9.28
N TRP A 68 0.87 -0.32 -8.10
CA TRP A 68 1.47 1.01 -7.98
C TRP A 68 2.89 1.06 -8.58
N ILE A 69 3.67 -0.02 -8.50
CA ILE A 69 5.00 -0.09 -9.14
C ILE A 69 4.89 -0.10 -10.66
N GLU A 70 3.95 -0.88 -11.21
CA GLU A 70 3.69 -0.95 -12.64
C GLU A 70 3.20 0.39 -13.20
N GLU A 71 2.29 1.06 -12.50
CA GLU A 71 1.79 2.38 -12.88
C GLU A 71 2.93 3.40 -12.95
N LYS A 72 3.78 3.46 -11.91
CA LYS A 72 4.99 4.32 -11.94
C LYS A 72 5.96 3.96 -13.06
N ALA A 73 6.06 2.68 -13.44
CA ALA A 73 6.91 2.26 -14.55
C ALA A 73 6.36 2.82 -15.87
N LYS A 74 5.05 2.71 -16.09
CA LYS A 74 4.35 3.27 -17.26
C LYS A 74 4.50 4.80 -17.32
N ASP A 75 4.28 5.48 -16.20
CA ASP A 75 4.45 6.93 -16.10
C ASP A 75 5.89 7.36 -16.45
N ARG A 76 6.90 6.65 -15.94
CA ARG A 76 8.31 6.95 -16.25
C ARG A 76 8.59 6.77 -17.75
N ILE A 77 8.18 5.65 -18.31
CA ILE A 77 8.37 5.33 -19.74
C ILE A 77 7.70 6.38 -20.61
N GLN A 78 6.49 6.79 -20.27
CA GLN A 78 5.73 7.82 -20.97
C GLN A 78 6.40 9.19 -20.85
N TYR A 79 6.87 9.55 -19.64
CA TYR A 79 7.53 10.83 -19.37
C TYR A 79 8.84 11.00 -20.16
N TYR A 80 9.68 9.96 -20.21
CA TYR A 80 10.96 9.99 -20.93
C TYR A 80 10.87 9.52 -22.39
N GLN A 81 9.69 9.11 -22.85
CA GLN A 81 9.44 8.59 -24.21
C GLN A 81 10.46 7.51 -24.63
N THR A 82 10.86 6.64 -23.70
CA THR A 82 11.96 5.68 -23.91
C THR A 82 11.61 4.59 -24.94
N GLY A 83 10.33 4.42 -25.29
CA GLY A 83 9.86 3.38 -26.21
C GLY A 83 9.88 1.96 -25.62
N GLU A 84 10.35 1.80 -24.38
CA GLU A 84 10.28 0.54 -23.64
C GLU A 84 8.81 0.19 -23.31
N THR A 85 8.48 -1.10 -23.21
CA THR A 85 7.19 -1.55 -22.67
C THR A 85 7.45 -2.39 -21.43
N PHE A 86 6.91 -1.97 -20.28
CA PHE A 86 7.01 -2.75 -19.06
C PHE A 86 5.90 -3.80 -19.02
N ILE A 87 6.30 -5.08 -19.04
CA ILE A 87 5.40 -6.22 -18.87
C ILE A 87 5.50 -6.69 -17.42
N PHE A 88 4.35 -6.81 -16.75
CA PHE A 88 4.31 -7.27 -15.37
C PHE A 88 4.64 -8.78 -15.30
N PRO A 89 5.65 -9.21 -14.52
CA PRO A 89 6.21 -10.56 -14.63
C PRO A 89 5.30 -11.66 -14.08
N TYR A 90 4.50 -11.40 -13.04
CA TYR A 90 3.72 -12.45 -12.36
C TYR A 90 2.32 -12.66 -12.96
N ASP A 91 1.84 -11.76 -13.82
CA ASP A 91 0.58 -11.97 -14.53
C ASP A 91 0.81 -12.91 -15.72
N MET A 92 0.34 -14.16 -15.62
CA MET A 92 0.52 -15.22 -16.61
C MET A 92 -0.23 -14.98 -17.93
N GLY A 93 -0.85 -13.80 -18.10
CA GLY A 93 -1.54 -13.36 -19.32
C GLY A 93 -2.98 -13.88 -19.44
N SER A 94 -3.40 -14.78 -18.56
CA SER A 94 -4.78 -15.26 -18.47
C SER A 94 -5.22 -15.37 -17.03
N LYS A 95 -6.38 -14.80 -16.71
CA LYS A 95 -6.99 -14.85 -15.37
C LYS A 95 -7.16 -16.27 -14.86
N TRP A 96 -7.38 -17.24 -15.75
CA TRP A 96 -7.52 -18.65 -15.39
C TRP A 96 -6.19 -19.29 -14.98
N LYS A 97 -5.08 -18.92 -15.62
CA LYS A 97 -3.74 -19.38 -15.22
C LYS A 97 -3.39 -18.83 -13.84
N ASN A 98 -3.64 -17.55 -13.60
CA ASN A 98 -3.42 -16.92 -12.29
C ASN A 98 -4.29 -17.55 -11.19
N PHE A 99 -5.57 -17.82 -11.48
CA PHE A 99 -6.48 -18.48 -10.53
C PHE A 99 -6.00 -19.87 -10.10
N LYS A 100 -5.48 -20.66 -11.05
CA LYS A 100 -4.97 -22.02 -10.80
C LYS A 100 -3.73 -22.07 -9.89
N GLN A 101 -2.95 -20.99 -9.82
CA GLN A 101 -1.80 -20.93 -8.91
C GLN A 101 -2.24 -20.96 -7.44
N VAL A 102 -3.44 -20.45 -7.12
CA VAL A 102 -3.96 -20.39 -5.75
C VAL A 102 -4.93 -21.54 -5.47
N PHE A 103 -5.84 -21.81 -6.41
CA PHE A 103 -6.86 -22.84 -6.27
C PHE A 103 -6.41 -24.15 -6.93
N THR A 104 -5.63 -24.93 -6.19
CA THR A 104 -5.20 -26.27 -6.57
C THR A 104 -6.06 -27.33 -5.88
N TRP A 105 -6.16 -28.52 -6.48
CA TRP A 105 -6.88 -29.65 -5.86
C TRP A 105 -6.22 -30.15 -4.57
N SER A 106 -4.94 -29.89 -4.37
CA SER A 106 -4.20 -30.22 -3.14
C SER A 106 -4.47 -29.22 -2.00
N GLY A 107 -5.07 -28.05 -2.30
CA GLY A 107 -5.22 -26.95 -1.34
C GLY A 107 -3.91 -26.23 -1.01
N ILE A 108 -2.82 -26.54 -1.72
CA ILE A 108 -1.50 -25.91 -1.56
C ILE A 108 -1.24 -25.06 -2.81
N PRO A 109 -1.00 -23.75 -2.67
CA PRO A 109 -0.70 -22.90 -3.81
C PRO A 109 0.58 -23.35 -4.52
N GLU A 110 0.65 -23.10 -5.82
CA GLU A 110 1.80 -23.44 -6.66
C GLU A 110 2.98 -22.50 -6.35
N GLY A 111 4.12 -23.06 -5.95
CA GLY A 111 5.36 -22.32 -5.66
C GLY A 111 6.14 -22.93 -4.49
N ASP A 112 7.45 -22.69 -4.45
CA ASP A 112 8.35 -23.10 -3.36
C ASP A 112 8.64 -21.94 -2.37
N GLY A 113 8.07 -20.76 -2.65
CA GLY A 113 8.26 -19.54 -1.86
C GLY A 113 9.57 -18.80 -2.14
N LEU A 114 10.43 -19.33 -3.01
CA LEU A 114 11.70 -18.72 -3.43
C LEU A 114 11.59 -18.23 -4.87
N ASP A 115 11.18 -19.12 -5.76
CA ASP A 115 10.97 -18.86 -7.18
C ASP A 115 9.48 -18.80 -7.50
N TRP A 116 9.13 -17.85 -8.37
CA TRP A 116 7.75 -17.56 -8.73
C TRP A 116 7.59 -17.82 -10.23
N PRO A 117 6.49 -18.44 -10.67
CA PRO A 117 6.22 -18.55 -12.09
C PRO A 117 6.14 -17.16 -12.72
N VAL A 118 6.95 -16.93 -13.75
CA VAL A 118 6.97 -15.67 -14.51
C VAL A 118 6.39 -15.87 -15.90
N ARG A 119 5.80 -14.80 -16.43
CA ARG A 119 5.32 -14.73 -17.82
C ARG A 119 6.48 -14.89 -18.80
N ASP A 120 6.18 -15.51 -19.94
CA ASP A 120 7.13 -15.66 -21.06
C ASP A 120 7.75 -14.30 -21.45
N GLY A 121 9.08 -14.28 -21.56
CA GLY A 121 9.86 -13.06 -21.85
C GLY A 121 10.20 -12.19 -20.65
N CYS A 122 9.73 -12.55 -19.45
CA CYS A 122 10.16 -11.93 -18.19
C CYS A 122 11.20 -12.80 -17.47
N HIS A 123 11.92 -12.21 -16.53
CA HIS A 123 12.84 -12.91 -15.64
C HIS A 123 12.40 -12.71 -14.19
N GLN A 124 12.88 -13.57 -13.28
CA GLN A 124 12.53 -13.55 -11.85
C GLN A 124 12.71 -12.15 -11.21
N TYR A 125 13.74 -11.43 -11.64
CA TYR A 125 14.07 -10.10 -11.13
C TYR A 125 13.46 -8.92 -11.90
N SER A 126 12.51 -9.12 -12.83
CA SER A 126 12.03 -8.04 -13.72
C SER A 126 11.44 -6.87 -12.95
N LEU A 127 10.67 -7.17 -11.90
CA LEU A 127 10.13 -6.15 -11.01
C LEU A 127 11.24 -5.44 -10.22
N THR A 128 12.26 -6.18 -9.78
CA THR A 128 13.41 -5.63 -9.02
C THR A 128 14.25 -4.68 -9.88
N ILE A 129 14.55 -5.06 -11.13
CA ILE A 129 15.28 -4.20 -12.07
C ILE A 129 14.50 -2.91 -12.31
N GLU A 130 13.18 -3.02 -12.51
CA GLU A 130 12.32 -1.85 -12.68
C GLU A 130 12.32 -0.96 -11.43
N GLN A 131 12.27 -1.53 -10.23
CA GLN A 131 12.41 -0.77 -8.98
C GLN A 131 13.78 -0.09 -8.85
N LEU A 132 14.87 -0.70 -9.33
CA LEU A 132 16.20 -0.08 -9.34
C LEU A 132 16.22 1.13 -10.27
N LYS A 133 15.65 1.02 -11.48
CA LYS A 133 15.49 2.15 -12.39
C LYS A 133 14.68 3.29 -11.74
N GLN A 134 13.57 2.98 -11.07
CA GLN A 134 12.77 3.98 -10.32
C GLN A 134 13.56 4.63 -9.16
N LYS A 135 14.38 3.85 -8.45
CA LYS A 135 15.24 4.39 -7.38
C LYS A 135 16.34 5.30 -7.93
N ALA A 136 16.94 4.95 -9.07
CA ALA A 136 17.96 5.77 -9.73
C ALA A 136 17.37 7.11 -10.18
N ASP A 137 16.23 7.07 -10.87
CA ASP A 137 15.50 8.26 -11.28
C ASP A 137 15.11 9.15 -10.07
N LYS A 138 14.61 8.55 -8.98
CA LYS A 138 14.33 9.29 -7.74
C LYS A 138 15.58 9.96 -7.13
N ARG A 139 16.77 9.35 -7.28
CA ARG A 139 18.03 9.97 -6.82
C ARG A 139 18.43 11.15 -7.69
N VAL A 140 18.29 11.04 -9.01
CA VAL A 140 18.57 12.16 -9.93
C VAL A 140 17.66 13.35 -9.65
N ARG A 141 16.39 13.10 -9.29
CA ARG A 141 15.42 14.15 -8.97
C ARG A 141 15.55 14.75 -7.56
N SER A 142 16.54 14.32 -6.79
CA SER A 142 16.77 14.84 -5.45
C SER A 142 17.52 16.16 -5.51
N VAL A 143 17.24 17.05 -4.56
CA VAL A 143 17.76 18.43 -4.58
C VAL A 143 18.66 18.65 -3.37
N ARG A 144 19.81 19.28 -3.58
CA ARG A 144 20.75 19.63 -2.51
C ARG A 144 20.26 20.85 -1.73
N TYR A 145 20.27 20.71 -0.41
CA TYR A 145 19.95 21.74 0.57
C TYR A 145 21.07 21.84 1.60
N ARG A 146 21.25 23.03 2.15
CA ARG A 146 22.15 23.29 3.28
C ARG A 146 21.33 23.65 4.52
N ALA A 147 21.65 23.05 5.65
CA ALA A 147 21.07 23.41 6.94
C ALA A 147 21.57 24.79 7.38
N VAL A 148 20.63 25.71 7.60
CA VAL A 148 20.91 27.08 8.09
C VAL A 148 20.65 27.23 9.59
N GLU A 149 19.91 26.29 10.16
CA GLU A 149 19.48 26.31 11.56
C GLU A 149 19.50 24.89 12.15
N ASP A 150 19.89 24.77 13.42
CA ASP A 150 19.93 23.49 14.11
C ASP A 150 18.53 22.95 14.38
N TYR A 151 18.35 21.64 14.26
CA TYR A 151 17.10 20.95 14.58
C TYR A 151 17.41 19.63 15.26
N SER A 152 16.80 19.39 16.43
CA SER A 152 17.09 18.21 17.26
C SER A 152 16.38 16.93 16.83
N GLY A 153 15.58 16.93 15.76
CA GLY A 153 14.77 15.77 15.37
C GLY A 153 13.47 15.60 16.18
N VAL A 154 13.09 16.58 17.00
CA VAL A 154 11.86 16.51 17.81
C VAL A 154 10.60 16.49 16.93
N CYS A 155 9.65 15.64 17.26
CA CYS A 155 8.39 15.49 16.50
C CYS A 155 7.63 16.81 16.36
N CYS A 156 7.62 17.63 17.42
CA CYS A 156 6.81 18.83 17.52
C CYS A 156 7.68 20.09 17.70
N PRO A 157 8.26 20.65 16.63
CA PRO A 157 9.18 21.79 16.73
C PRO A 157 8.42 23.12 16.88
N VAL A 158 7.90 23.38 18.08
CA VAL A 158 7.19 24.65 18.40
C VAL A 158 8.09 25.86 18.11
N THR A 159 9.40 25.73 18.35
CA THR A 159 10.42 26.76 18.07
C THR A 159 10.57 27.09 16.58
N LYS A 160 10.17 26.19 15.68
CA LYS A 160 10.26 26.39 14.22
C LYS A 160 8.96 26.92 13.60
N GLY A 161 8.02 27.32 14.47
CA GLY A 161 6.80 28.04 14.12
C GLY A 161 5.53 27.21 14.27
N ILE A 162 4.46 27.90 14.65
CA ILE A 162 3.13 27.33 14.92
C ILE A 162 2.59 26.51 13.73
N LYS A 163 2.79 27.00 12.49
CA LYS A 163 2.35 26.28 11.29
C LYS A 163 3.11 24.96 11.07
N THR A 164 4.40 24.93 11.38
CA THR A 164 5.22 23.71 11.29
C THR A 164 4.72 22.67 12.29
N PHE A 165 4.41 23.10 13.52
CA PHE A 165 3.83 22.24 14.56
C PHE A 165 2.49 21.61 14.15
N PHE A 166 1.52 22.41 13.69
CA PHE A 166 0.21 21.87 13.29
C PHE A 166 0.23 21.04 11.99
N THR A 167 1.31 21.11 11.21
CA THR A 167 1.47 20.33 9.97
C THR A 167 2.51 19.23 10.09
N THR A 168 2.83 18.82 11.33
CA THR A 168 3.75 17.73 11.60
C THR A 168 3.31 16.45 10.88
N PRO A 169 4.18 15.82 10.07
CA PRO A 169 3.87 14.55 9.43
C PRO A 169 3.61 13.46 10.46
N CYS A 170 2.36 12.98 10.55
CA CYS A 170 1.99 11.85 11.40
C CYS A 170 2.32 10.51 10.73
N THR A 171 3.53 10.39 10.19
CA THR A 171 4.04 9.17 9.55
C THR A 171 5.00 8.45 10.49
N GLU A 172 5.07 7.12 10.39
CA GLU A 172 6.08 6.25 11.04
C GLU A 172 7.52 6.57 10.57
N GLU A 173 7.67 7.38 9.53
CA GLU A 173 8.98 7.80 9.02
C GLU A 173 9.76 8.64 10.06
N PRO A 174 11.08 8.38 10.23
CA PRO A 174 11.91 9.03 11.25
C PRO A 174 12.09 10.54 11.03
N ARG A 175 12.57 11.23 12.06
CA ARG A 175 12.98 12.64 12.00
C ARG A 175 14.50 12.69 12.07
N ILE A 176 15.10 13.59 11.31
CA ILE A 176 16.56 13.72 11.24
C ILE A 176 17.00 14.96 12.01
N ALA A 177 18.02 14.81 12.86
CA ALA A 177 18.65 15.94 13.52
C ALA A 177 19.56 16.67 12.51
N LEU A 178 19.50 17.99 12.50
CA LEU A 178 20.30 18.85 11.64
C LEU A 178 21.19 19.76 12.48
N SER A 179 22.42 19.92 12.04
CA SER A 179 23.37 20.90 12.52
C SER A 179 23.63 21.93 11.41
N LYS A 180 23.80 23.19 11.78
CA LYS A 180 24.08 24.28 10.84
C LYS A 180 25.31 23.95 10.00
N GLY A 181 25.15 24.03 8.68
CA GLY A 181 26.18 23.68 7.70
C GLY A 181 26.00 22.33 7.04
N ASP A 182 25.20 21.42 7.63
CA ASP A 182 24.93 20.09 7.08
C ASP A 182 24.38 20.15 5.65
N LEU A 183 24.85 19.22 4.80
CA LEU A 183 24.32 19.04 3.45
C LEU A 183 23.28 17.92 3.45
N ILE A 184 22.14 18.20 2.82
CA ILE A 184 20.98 17.30 2.81
C ILE A 184 20.51 17.14 1.37
N LEU A 185 20.22 15.91 1.00
CA LEU A 185 19.62 15.55 -0.27
C LEU A 185 18.11 15.32 -0.05
N ALA A 186 17.30 16.33 -0.41
CA ALA A 186 15.86 16.28 -0.21
C ALA A 186 15.17 15.58 -1.39
N THR A 187 14.24 14.67 -1.08
CA THR A 187 13.50 13.87 -2.08
C THR A 187 11.99 14.11 -2.06
N ARG A 188 11.43 14.61 -0.94
CA ARG A 188 10.01 14.96 -0.83
C ARG A 188 9.87 16.29 -0.11
N GLY A 189 8.91 17.09 -0.55
CA GLY A 189 8.57 18.36 0.08
C GLY A 189 7.08 18.47 0.34
N LEU A 190 6.73 18.80 1.58
CA LEU A 190 5.45 19.37 1.98
C LEU A 190 5.62 20.89 2.15
N LYS A 191 4.51 21.59 2.46
CA LYS A 191 4.53 23.05 2.60
C LYS A 191 5.52 23.55 3.67
N HIS A 192 5.60 22.86 4.80
CA HIS A 192 6.44 23.26 5.95
C HIS A 192 7.49 22.22 6.35
N TRP A 193 7.49 21.05 5.70
CA TRP A 193 8.33 19.91 6.03
C TRP A 193 8.99 19.37 4.77
N MET A 194 10.21 18.88 4.90
CA MET A 194 10.97 18.24 3.84
C MET A 194 11.48 16.90 4.34
N TYR A 195 11.60 15.93 3.44
CA TYR A 195 12.17 14.62 3.72
C TYR A 195 13.43 14.42 2.87
N GLY A 196 14.50 14.01 3.50
CA GLY A 196 15.79 13.86 2.85
C GLY A 196 16.75 12.97 3.61
N GLU A 197 17.95 12.85 3.06
CA GLU A 197 19.08 12.16 3.67
C GLU A 197 20.25 13.11 3.86
N LYS A 198 20.96 12.98 4.98
CA LYS A 198 22.18 13.76 5.23
C LYS A 198 23.32 13.19 4.38
N ILE A 199 24.09 14.08 3.75
CA ILE A 199 25.27 13.70 2.98
C ILE A 199 26.43 13.58 3.98
N HIS A 200 27.06 12.41 4.02
CA HIS A 200 28.30 12.19 4.76
C HIS A 200 29.46 12.06 3.76
N ASP A 201 30.54 12.82 3.97
CA ASP A 201 31.72 12.82 3.09
C ASP A 201 32.54 11.53 3.18
N SER A 202 32.36 10.73 4.25
CA SER A 202 33.03 9.46 4.42
C SER A 202 32.34 8.36 3.61
N ALA A 203 32.79 8.16 2.37
CA ALA A 203 32.46 7.03 1.49
C ALA A 203 32.92 5.65 2.02
N ALA A 204 33.33 5.58 3.29
CA ALA A 204 33.95 4.43 3.93
C ALA A 204 33.25 4.12 5.24
N ASP A 205 31.98 3.74 5.19
CA ASP A 205 31.50 2.61 5.99
C ASP A 205 30.10 2.22 5.52
N GLY A 206 29.67 1.00 5.81
CA GLY A 206 28.27 0.57 5.70
C GLY A 206 27.34 1.28 6.70
N GLY A 207 27.60 2.56 7.00
CA GLY A 207 26.92 3.37 7.99
C GLY A 207 25.44 3.51 7.68
N ILE A 208 24.65 3.50 8.76
CA ILE A 208 23.21 3.69 8.71
C ILE A 208 22.94 5.05 8.07
N ARG A 209 22.26 5.04 6.92
CA ARG A 209 21.85 6.27 6.24
C ARG A 209 20.88 7.05 7.13
N GLU A 210 21.29 8.22 7.58
CA GLU A 210 20.44 9.12 8.33
C GLU A 210 19.42 9.77 7.39
N ARG A 211 18.16 9.36 7.52
CA ARG A 211 17.04 9.86 6.73
C ARG A 211 15.94 10.30 7.65
N GLY A 212 15.22 11.33 7.26
CA GLY A 212 14.05 11.73 8.01
C GLY A 212 13.41 13.02 7.56
N TRP A 213 12.32 13.34 8.26
CA TRP A 213 11.62 14.60 8.16
C TRP A 213 12.36 15.70 8.93
N PHE A 214 12.36 16.90 8.36
CA PHE A 214 12.85 18.11 8.99
C PHE A 214 12.04 19.34 8.54
N PRO A 215 11.96 20.41 9.34
CA PRO A 215 11.27 21.63 8.95
C PRO A 215 11.94 22.30 7.75
N ARG A 216 11.12 22.73 6.78
CA ARG A 216 11.60 23.42 5.57
C ARG A 216 12.35 24.72 5.89
N LYS A 217 12.02 25.39 6.99
CA LYS A 217 12.68 26.63 7.42
C LYS A 217 14.13 26.43 7.87
N CYS A 218 14.49 25.22 8.29
CA CYS A 218 15.85 24.94 8.76
C CYS A 218 16.85 24.74 7.62
N VAL A 219 16.38 24.78 6.37
CA VAL A 219 17.22 24.53 5.20
C VAL A 219 17.03 25.59 4.11
N GLU A 220 18.10 25.84 3.37
CA GLU A 220 18.07 26.65 2.15
C GLU A 220 18.56 25.82 0.96
N LYS A 221 17.97 26.07 -0.22
CA LYS A 221 18.33 25.35 -1.44
C LYS A 221 19.72 25.83 -1.88
N CYS A 222 20.64 24.90 -2.16
CA CYS A 222 21.93 25.25 -2.73
C CYS A 222 21.72 25.83 -4.14
N GLN A 223 22.27 27.01 -4.42
CA GLN A 223 22.09 27.70 -5.71
C GLN A 223 23.04 27.21 -6.82
N TYR A 224 24.01 26.34 -6.51
CA TYR A 224 25.00 25.84 -7.46
C TYR A 224 25.13 24.31 -7.41
N ASP A 225 24.75 23.64 -8.50
CA ASP A 225 25.02 22.22 -8.79
C ASP A 225 26.18 22.07 -9.79
N SER A 226 27.20 22.95 -9.75
CA SER A 226 28.21 23.04 -10.83
C SER A 226 29.61 22.49 -10.52
N GLU A 227 29.87 21.93 -9.35
CA GLU A 227 31.22 21.43 -9.05
C GLU A 227 31.19 20.08 -8.33
N THR A 228 30.82 19.02 -9.06
CA THR A 228 31.29 17.65 -8.75
C THR A 228 31.20 16.71 -9.97
N ASP A 229 31.61 17.19 -11.13
CA ASP A 229 32.09 16.35 -12.24
C ASP A 229 33.46 16.92 -12.66
N GLN A 230 34.47 16.74 -11.80
CA GLN A 230 35.85 16.85 -12.28
C GLN A 230 36.22 15.51 -12.92
N PRO A 231 36.52 15.44 -14.23
CA PRO A 231 37.19 14.30 -14.79
C PRO A 231 38.58 14.22 -14.14
N VAL A 232 38.93 13.03 -13.65
CA VAL A 232 40.30 12.71 -13.24
C VAL A 232 41.17 12.79 -14.50
N ASP A 233 41.81 13.93 -14.70
CA ASP A 233 42.78 14.13 -15.76
C ASP A 233 44.18 14.11 -15.14
N GLY A 234 45.00 13.14 -15.53
CA GLY A 234 46.42 13.14 -15.17
C GLY A 234 47.12 11.79 -15.06
N GLU A 235 47.26 11.03 -16.14
CA GLU A 235 48.53 10.34 -16.42
C GLU A 235 48.85 10.41 -17.92
N LYS A 236 49.50 11.51 -18.32
CA LYS A 236 50.32 11.54 -19.53
C LYS A 236 51.54 10.65 -19.30
N LYS A 237 51.54 9.44 -19.86
CA LYS A 237 52.79 8.71 -20.10
C LYS A 237 53.50 9.31 -21.31
N ASN A 238 54.54 10.09 -21.03
CA ASN A 238 55.68 10.23 -21.94
C ASN A 238 56.40 8.88 -22.02
N ARG A 239 56.38 8.23 -23.19
CA ARG A 239 57.59 7.69 -23.86
C ARG A 239 57.24 7.22 -25.26
#